data_AF-A0AAX3WZT9-F1
#
_entry.id   AF-A0AAX3WZT9-F1
#
_cell.length_a   1.000
_cell.length_b   1.000
_cell.length_c   1.000
_cell.angle_alpha   90.00
_cell.angle_beta   90.00
_cell.angle_gamma   90.00
#
_symmetry.space_group_name_H-M   'P 1'
#
loop_
_entity.id
_entity.type
_entity.pdbx_description
1 polymer ?
#
loop_
_entity_poly.entity_id
_entity_poly.type
_entity_poly.pdbx_seq_one_letter_code
_entity_poly.pdbx_strand_id
1 'polypeptide(L)'
;MNISMTRIQAIFMKDYKEFSRNYAVSLMIFVPFVLAFFYNKTGISSISEYFLPINIGFSMVTAYVQCCLIAEEKEKNTLRNLMLSPASLGDILIGKSLFVFIMTMIVVGITIFLVGYNPANIFIIAIALMLSSVFYIALGTLCGLFAKSIMEGSIIILPVILIFPLGSYASPLSTVYPALKFMEWLPSSQLVLLAEALEGSYSATDVIIPIVTIIVWSIFAWIITAFIYKKRMVD
;
A
#
# COMPACT_ATOMS: atom_id res chain seq x y z
N MET A 1 -26.24 -4.53 -13.17
CA MET A 1 -25.50 -4.85 -11.93
C MET A 1 -25.44 -3.54 -11.13
N ASN A 2 -26.34 -3.34 -10.16
CA ASN A 2 -26.41 -2.07 -9.43
C ASN A 2 -25.51 -2.13 -8.20
N ILE A 3 -24.42 -1.36 -8.22
CA ILE A 3 -23.60 -1.06 -7.04
C ILE A 3 -24.54 -0.45 -5.99
N SER A 4 -24.56 -1.01 -4.77
CA SER A 4 -25.38 -0.42 -3.69
C SER A 4 -24.51 0.09 -2.56
N MET A 5 -24.65 1.37 -2.25
CA MET A 5 -23.85 2.05 -1.22
C MET A 5 -24.02 1.41 0.17
N THR A 6 -25.21 0.89 0.46
CA THR A 6 -25.52 0.18 1.71
C THR A 6 -24.69 -1.11 1.88
N ARG A 7 -24.38 -1.83 0.79
CA ARG A 7 -23.56 -3.04 0.83
C ARG A 7 -22.09 -2.69 1.05
N ILE A 8 -21.59 -1.67 0.38
CA ILE A 8 -20.22 -1.16 0.58
C ILE A 8 -20.01 -0.73 2.03
N GLN A 9 -20.96 0.03 2.60
CA GLN A 9 -20.89 0.47 4.00
C GLN A 9 -20.92 -0.70 4.99
N ALA A 10 -21.74 -1.72 4.74
CA ALA A 10 -21.79 -2.91 5.59
C ALA A 10 -20.46 -3.68 5.57
N ILE A 11 -19.84 -3.83 4.39
CA ILE A 11 -18.53 -4.47 4.24
C ILE A 11 -17.46 -3.66 4.97
N PHE A 12 -17.44 -2.34 4.80
CA PHE A 12 -16.51 -1.45 5.49
C PHE A 12 -16.62 -1.58 7.02
N MET A 13 -17.84 -1.52 7.57
CA MET A 13 -18.06 -1.61 9.02
C MET A 13 -17.64 -2.98 9.58
N LYS A 14 -17.86 -4.05 8.82
CA LYS A 14 -17.41 -5.39 9.15
C LYS A 14 -15.88 -5.45 9.21
N ASP A 15 -15.20 -4.99 8.16
CA ASP A 15 -13.74 -5.01 8.07
C ASP A 15 -13.09 -4.15 9.17
N TYR A 16 -13.67 -3.00 9.52
CA TYR A 16 -13.23 -2.21 10.68
C TYR A 16 -13.30 -3.00 11.99
N LYS A 17 -14.41 -3.69 12.23
CA LYS A 17 -14.60 -4.49 13.45
C LYS A 17 -13.65 -5.68 13.51
N GLU A 18 -13.41 -6.35 12.38
CA GLU A 18 -12.45 -7.46 12.29
C GLU A 18 -11.03 -6.98 12.53
N PHE A 19 -10.63 -5.89 11.85
CA PHE A 19 -9.34 -5.24 12.07
C PHE A 19 -9.11 -4.88 13.54
N SER A 20 -10.07 -4.20 14.16
CA SER A 20 -9.96 -3.76 15.57
C SER A 20 -9.88 -4.91 16.59
N ARG A 21 -10.40 -6.09 16.25
CA ARG A 21 -10.34 -7.30 17.10
C ARG A 21 -9.05 -8.08 16.91
N ASN A 22 -8.43 -7.98 15.74
CA ASN A 22 -7.16 -8.63 15.46
C ASN A 22 -5.99 -7.72 15.90
N TYR A 23 -5.61 -7.83 17.18
CA TYR A 23 -4.53 -7.01 17.75
C TYR A 23 -3.20 -7.18 17.01
N ALA A 24 -2.89 -8.37 16.49
CA ALA A 24 -1.65 -8.60 15.75
C ALA A 24 -1.60 -7.76 14.45
N VAL A 25 -2.72 -7.67 13.73
CA VAL A 25 -2.82 -6.84 12.50
C VAL A 25 -2.93 -5.36 12.86
N SER A 26 -3.67 -5.02 13.91
CA SER A 26 -3.82 -3.63 14.36
C SER A 26 -2.51 -2.99 14.82
N LEU A 27 -1.64 -3.75 15.49
CA LEU A 27 -0.36 -3.25 15.99
C LEU A 27 0.60 -2.83 14.88
N MET A 28 0.48 -3.41 13.67
CA MET A 28 1.34 -3.05 12.53
C MET A 28 1.18 -1.60 12.10
N ILE A 29 0.04 -0.96 12.40
CA ILE A 29 -0.17 0.47 12.12
C ILE A 29 0.80 1.36 12.88
N PHE A 30 1.24 0.96 14.07
CA PHE A 30 2.12 1.78 14.89
C PHE A 30 3.58 1.74 14.44
N VAL A 31 3.99 0.72 13.69
CA VAL A 31 5.38 0.57 13.21
C VAL A 31 5.88 1.80 12.45
N PRO A 32 5.18 2.31 11.41
CA PRO A 32 5.62 3.51 10.71
C PRO A 32 5.64 4.76 11.61
N PHE A 33 4.79 4.85 12.64
CA PHE A 33 4.79 5.97 13.58
C PHE A 33 6.02 5.94 14.49
N VAL A 34 6.35 4.77 15.03
CA VAL A 34 7.53 4.57 15.86
C VAL A 34 8.77 4.94 15.06
N LEU A 35 8.89 4.44 13.83
CA LEU A 35 10.01 4.78 12.95
C LEU A 35 10.06 6.28 12.63
N ALA A 36 8.94 6.89 12.23
CA ALA A 36 8.90 8.33 11.95
C ALA A 36 9.37 9.16 13.14
N PHE A 37 8.95 8.80 14.35
CA PHE A 37 9.40 9.45 15.58
C PHE A 37 10.91 9.27 15.81
N PHE A 38 11.45 8.06 15.63
CA PHE A 38 12.89 7.82 15.78
C PHE A 38 13.70 8.61 14.77
N TYR A 39 13.33 8.58 13.48
CA TYR A 39 14.04 9.31 12.42
C TYR A 39 14.02 10.82 12.64
N ASN A 40 12.89 11.37 13.10
CA ASN A 40 12.80 12.78 13.47
C ASN A 40 13.80 13.15 14.59
N LYS A 41 14.05 12.23 15.54
CA LYS A 41 14.98 12.46 16.68
C LYS A 41 16.45 12.26 16.34
N THR A 42 16.78 11.36 15.44
CA THR A 42 18.18 11.10 15.04
C THR A 42 18.77 12.22 14.17
N GLY A 43 17.93 13.13 13.67
CA GLY A 43 18.30 14.15 12.71
C GLY A 43 18.23 13.57 11.31
N ILE A 44 17.48 14.24 10.44
CA ILE A 44 17.22 13.78 9.08
C ILE A 44 18.18 14.47 8.14
N SER A 45 18.91 13.67 7.35
CA SER A 45 19.96 14.16 6.46
C SER A 45 19.58 14.10 4.98
N SER A 46 18.55 13.31 4.64
CA SER A 46 18.16 13.04 3.25
C SER A 46 16.65 12.85 3.08
N ILE A 47 16.15 13.07 1.86
CA ILE A 47 14.74 12.85 1.51
C ILE A 47 14.36 11.37 1.60
N SER A 48 15.30 10.47 1.28
CA SER A 48 15.17 9.03 1.48
C SER A 48 14.78 8.63 2.91
N GLU A 49 15.32 9.31 3.92
CA GLU A 49 15.03 9.06 5.33
C GLU A 49 13.61 9.51 5.72
N TYR A 50 13.09 10.59 5.14
CA TYR A 50 11.68 10.98 5.31
C TYR A 50 10.73 9.94 4.71
N PHE A 51 11.08 9.41 3.53
CA PHE A 51 10.22 8.49 2.78
C PHE A 51 10.30 7.03 3.22
N LEU A 52 11.35 6.63 3.96
CA LEU A 52 11.43 5.29 4.50
C LEU A 52 10.23 4.92 5.41
N PRO A 53 9.89 5.69 6.48
CA PRO A 53 8.74 5.36 7.32
C PRO A 53 7.42 5.46 6.55
N ILE A 54 7.33 6.31 5.53
CA ILE A 54 6.16 6.44 4.64
C ILE A 54 5.98 5.17 3.78
N ASN A 55 7.05 4.70 3.12
CA ASN A 55 7.05 3.48 2.33
C ASN A 55 6.81 2.23 3.20
N ILE A 56 7.33 2.22 4.44
CA ILE A 56 6.98 1.20 5.43
C ILE A 56 5.49 1.26 5.76
N GLY A 57 4.92 2.46 5.94
CA GLY A 57 3.48 2.64 6.10
C GLY A 57 2.69 2.00 4.97
N PHE A 58 3.05 2.24 3.72
CA PHE A 58 2.37 1.59 2.60
C PHE A 58 2.51 0.06 2.59
N SER A 59 3.71 -0.47 2.80
CA SER A 59 3.93 -1.92 2.73
C SER A 59 3.30 -2.67 3.93
N MET A 60 3.45 -2.15 5.16
CA MET A 60 2.97 -2.79 6.39
C MET A 60 1.55 -2.41 6.81
N VAL A 61 1.03 -1.26 6.36
CA VAL A 61 -0.36 -0.90 6.65
C VAL A 61 -1.23 -1.20 5.45
N THR A 62 -0.87 -0.71 4.27
CA THR A 62 -1.73 -0.94 3.10
C THR A 62 -1.68 -2.39 2.64
N ALA A 63 -0.51 -2.89 2.26
CA ALA A 63 -0.42 -4.21 1.62
C ALA A 63 -0.63 -5.36 2.63
N TYR A 64 -0.04 -5.28 3.82
CA TYR A 64 -0.20 -6.30 4.86
C TYR A 64 -1.64 -6.38 5.40
N VAL A 65 -2.25 -5.25 5.81
CA VAL A 65 -3.63 -5.28 6.33
C VAL A 65 -4.59 -5.76 5.26
N GLN A 66 -4.44 -5.31 4.02
CA GLN A 66 -5.24 -5.79 2.89
C GLN A 66 -5.09 -7.29 2.65
N CYS A 67 -3.86 -7.82 2.76
CA CYS A 67 -3.58 -9.26 2.64
C CYS A 67 -4.28 -10.04 3.76
N CYS A 68 -4.11 -9.62 5.02
CA CYS A 68 -4.71 -10.28 6.18
C CYS A 68 -6.23 -10.25 6.14
N LEU A 69 -6.85 -9.12 5.75
CA LEU A 69 -8.32 -9.01 5.64
C LEU A 69 -8.91 -9.95 4.58
N ILE A 70 -8.16 -10.28 3.53
CA ILE A 70 -8.60 -11.25 2.51
C ILE A 70 -8.34 -12.68 2.98
N ALA A 71 -7.17 -12.92 3.57
CA ALA A 71 -6.81 -14.22 4.11
C ALA A 71 -7.75 -14.66 5.25
N GLU A 72 -8.19 -13.72 6.09
CA GLU A 72 -9.15 -13.96 7.17
C GLU A 72 -10.51 -14.43 6.65
N GLU A 73 -10.98 -13.87 5.53
CA GLU A 73 -12.23 -14.33 4.90
C GLU A 73 -12.10 -15.71 4.28
N LYS A 74 -10.90 -16.07 3.81
CA LYS A 74 -10.60 -17.40 3.28
C LYS A 74 -10.62 -18.42 4.42
N GLU A 75 -9.96 -18.08 5.52
CA GLU A 75 -9.87 -18.92 6.71
C GLU A 75 -11.24 -19.21 7.33
N LYS A 76 -12.10 -18.19 7.44
CA LYS A 76 -13.44 -18.33 8.04
C LYS A 76 -14.47 -18.98 7.09
N ASN A 77 -14.09 -19.38 5.88
CA ASN A 77 -14.99 -19.83 4.81
C ASN A 77 -16.11 -18.83 4.46
N THR A 78 -16.02 -17.58 4.92
CA THR A 78 -17.00 -16.53 4.64
C THR A 78 -16.92 -16.06 3.20
N LEU A 79 -15.81 -16.28 2.51
CA LEU A 79 -15.68 -16.03 1.06
C LEU A 79 -16.67 -16.86 0.23
N ARG A 80 -16.91 -18.14 0.57
CA ARG A 80 -17.90 -18.98 -0.12
C ARG A 80 -19.33 -18.50 0.13
N ASN A 81 -19.62 -18.05 1.36
CA ASN A 81 -20.92 -17.48 1.73
C ASN A 81 -21.14 -16.07 1.13
N LEU A 82 -20.09 -15.29 0.88
CA LEU A 82 -20.17 -13.99 0.21
C LEU A 82 -20.45 -14.14 -1.30
N MET A 83 -19.91 -15.18 -1.94
CA MET A 83 -20.25 -15.55 -3.34
C MET A 83 -21.68 -16.07 -3.51
N LEU A 84 -22.28 -16.60 -2.43
CA LEU A 84 -23.70 -16.98 -2.38
C LEU A 84 -24.60 -15.81 -1.97
N SER A 85 -24.01 -14.68 -1.55
CA SER A 85 -24.74 -13.43 -1.32
C SER A 85 -24.91 -12.67 -2.65
N PRO A 86 -25.96 -11.86 -2.81
CA PRO A 86 -26.21 -11.10 -4.05
C PRO A 86 -25.21 -9.95 -4.30
N ALA A 87 -24.13 -9.84 -3.53
CA ALA A 87 -23.09 -8.82 -3.70
C ALA A 87 -22.18 -9.16 -4.87
N SER A 88 -21.94 -8.21 -5.78
CA SER A 88 -21.02 -8.44 -6.89
C SER A 88 -19.58 -8.47 -6.39
N LEU A 89 -18.71 -9.23 -7.06
CA LEU A 89 -17.27 -9.29 -6.75
C LEU A 89 -16.61 -7.89 -6.77
N GLY A 90 -17.14 -6.99 -7.61
CA GLY A 90 -16.72 -5.58 -7.65
C GLY A 90 -17.10 -4.81 -6.39
N ASP A 91 -18.30 -5.02 -5.83
CA ASP A 91 -18.73 -4.37 -4.58
C ASP A 91 -17.84 -4.79 -3.39
N ILE A 92 -17.42 -6.07 -3.37
CA ILE A 92 -16.55 -6.61 -2.33
C ILE A 92 -15.15 -6.02 -2.44
N LEU A 93 -14.53 -6.08 -3.63
CA LEU A 93 -13.19 -5.52 -3.83
C LEU A 93 -13.16 -4.02 -3.55
N ILE A 94 -14.11 -3.25 -4.08
CA ILE A 94 -14.18 -1.80 -3.86
C ILE A 94 -14.40 -1.48 -2.39
N GLY A 95 -15.34 -2.16 -1.71
CA GLY A 95 -15.62 -1.90 -0.29
C GLY A 95 -14.44 -2.19 0.62
N LYS A 96 -13.70 -3.27 0.37
CA LYS A 96 -12.49 -3.62 1.12
C LYS A 96 -11.36 -2.63 0.87
N SER A 97 -11.09 -2.35 -0.40
CA SER A 97 -10.05 -1.43 -0.80
C SER A 97 -10.31 -0.02 -0.26
N LEU A 98 -11.57 0.42 -0.18
CA LEU A 98 -11.95 1.70 0.42
C LEU A 98 -11.56 1.79 1.91
N PHE A 99 -11.80 0.73 2.69
CA PHE A 99 -11.42 0.69 4.10
C PHE A 99 -9.92 0.85 4.27
N VAL A 100 -9.13 0.03 3.57
CA VAL A 100 -7.68 0.08 3.66
C VAL A 100 -7.13 1.40 3.11
N PHE A 101 -7.73 1.96 2.06
CA PHE A 101 -7.36 3.26 1.51
C PHE A 101 -7.50 4.38 2.54
N ILE A 102 -8.67 4.51 3.18
CA ILE A 102 -8.92 5.56 4.18
C ILE A 102 -7.96 5.40 5.37
N MET A 103 -7.83 4.17 5.87
CA MET A 103 -6.88 3.87 6.95
C MET A 103 -5.44 4.24 6.57
N THR A 104 -5.02 3.89 5.35
CA THR A 104 -3.68 4.22 4.83
C THR A 104 -3.47 5.73 4.79
N MET A 105 -4.42 6.50 4.27
CA MET A 105 -4.27 7.96 4.16
C MET A 105 -4.15 8.62 5.53
N ILE A 106 -4.90 8.15 6.53
CA ILE A 106 -4.79 8.63 7.91
C ILE A 106 -3.41 8.30 8.48
N VAL A 107 -2.97 7.05 8.35
CA VAL A 107 -1.68 6.60 8.87
C VAL A 107 -0.54 7.35 8.19
N VAL A 108 -0.47 7.34 6.87
CA VAL A 108 0.58 8.03 6.12
C VAL A 108 0.59 9.53 6.44
N GLY A 109 -0.57 10.16 6.57
CA GLY A 109 -0.66 11.56 7.00
C GLY A 109 -0.06 11.81 8.39
N ILE A 110 -0.36 10.95 9.37
CA ILE A 110 0.23 11.02 10.71
C ILE A 110 1.74 10.74 10.64
N THR A 111 2.18 9.77 9.86
CA THR A 111 3.59 9.43 9.66
C THR A 111 4.36 10.63 9.10
N ILE A 112 3.83 11.31 8.07
CA ILE A 112 4.41 12.53 7.47
C ILE A 112 4.54 13.63 8.52
N PHE A 113 3.49 13.83 9.33
CA PHE A 113 3.52 14.81 10.41
C PHE A 113 4.56 14.48 11.48
N LEU A 114 4.65 13.22 11.90
CA LEU A 114 5.60 12.76 12.93
C LEU A 114 7.06 12.82 12.48
N VAL A 115 7.32 12.49 11.21
CA VAL A 115 8.68 12.58 10.66
C VAL A 115 9.08 14.04 10.41
N GLY A 116 8.11 14.95 10.30
CA GLY A 116 8.32 16.38 10.12
C GLY A 116 8.63 16.77 8.68
N TYR A 117 8.12 15.99 7.70
CA TYR A 117 8.33 16.29 6.29
C TYR A 117 7.40 17.41 5.83
N ASN A 118 7.95 18.47 5.24
CA ASN A 118 7.17 19.59 4.69
C ASN A 118 7.39 19.68 3.17
N PRO A 119 6.48 19.13 2.35
CA PRO A 119 6.63 19.11 0.91
C PRO A 119 6.58 20.51 0.30
N ALA A 120 7.46 20.78 -0.67
CA ALA A 120 7.41 22.02 -1.47
C ALA A 120 6.08 22.18 -2.23
N ASN A 121 5.52 21.07 -2.74
CA ASN A 121 4.20 21.04 -3.36
C ASN A 121 3.35 19.90 -2.77
N ILE A 122 2.51 20.25 -1.80
CA ILE A 122 1.66 19.29 -1.10
C ILE A 122 0.65 18.59 -2.01
N PHE A 123 0.16 19.27 -3.06
CA PHE A 123 -0.85 18.72 -3.96
C PHE A 123 -0.28 17.58 -4.82
N ILE A 124 0.91 17.77 -5.38
CA ILE A 124 1.56 16.76 -6.23
C ILE A 124 1.92 15.53 -5.39
N ILE A 125 2.50 15.73 -4.21
CA ILE A 125 2.82 14.63 -3.29
C ILE A 125 1.55 13.90 -2.84
N ALA A 126 0.48 14.62 -2.49
CA ALA A 126 -0.78 13.98 -2.10
C ALA A 126 -1.35 13.07 -3.20
N ILE A 127 -1.31 13.52 -4.47
CA ILE A 127 -1.73 12.69 -5.61
C ILE A 127 -0.85 11.45 -5.75
N ALA A 128 0.47 11.60 -5.63
CA ALA A 128 1.40 10.49 -5.73
C ALA A 128 1.20 9.47 -4.59
N LEU A 129 0.96 9.93 -3.35
CA LEU A 129 0.65 9.06 -2.21
C LEU A 129 -0.67 8.30 -2.41
N MET A 130 -1.70 8.97 -2.93
CA MET A 130 -2.97 8.32 -3.27
C MET A 130 -2.77 7.24 -4.34
N LEU A 131 -2.03 7.53 -5.41
CA LEU A 131 -1.73 6.55 -6.46
C LEU A 131 -0.93 5.37 -5.92
N SER A 132 0.08 5.62 -5.09
CA SER A 132 0.86 4.58 -4.44
C SER A 132 -0.02 3.70 -3.56
N SER A 133 -0.96 4.27 -2.79
CA SER A 133 -1.89 3.46 -2.00
C SER A 133 -2.69 2.48 -2.86
N VAL A 134 -3.14 2.89 -4.06
CA VAL A 134 -3.86 2.02 -5.01
C VAL A 134 -2.97 0.86 -5.47
N PHE A 135 -1.68 1.11 -5.73
CA PHE A 135 -0.71 0.07 -6.04
C PHE A 135 -0.53 -0.94 -4.90
N TYR A 136 -0.31 -0.46 -3.66
CA TYR A 136 -0.09 -1.35 -2.53
C TYR A 136 -1.35 -2.14 -2.13
N ILE A 137 -2.54 -1.57 -2.31
CA ILE A 137 -3.80 -2.33 -2.20
C ILE A 137 -3.82 -3.47 -3.23
N ALA A 138 -3.40 -3.22 -4.48
CA ALA A 138 -3.33 -4.27 -5.50
C ALA A 138 -2.35 -5.40 -5.12
N LEU A 139 -1.21 -5.07 -4.53
CA LEU A 139 -0.26 -6.08 -4.03
C LEU A 139 -0.80 -6.85 -2.82
N GLY A 140 -1.38 -6.15 -1.85
CA GLY A 140 -1.98 -6.79 -0.67
C GLY A 140 -3.12 -7.72 -1.05
N THR A 141 -3.98 -7.30 -1.99
CA THR A 141 -5.03 -8.15 -2.55
C THR A 141 -4.46 -9.36 -3.27
N LEU A 142 -3.45 -9.18 -4.12
CA LEU A 142 -2.78 -10.26 -4.83
C LEU A 142 -2.25 -11.32 -3.85
N CYS A 143 -1.46 -10.91 -2.85
CA CYS A 143 -0.90 -11.81 -1.85
C CYS A 143 -1.99 -12.51 -1.02
N GLY A 144 -3.03 -11.77 -0.61
CA GLY A 144 -4.16 -12.33 0.13
C GLY A 144 -4.93 -13.40 -0.65
N LEU A 145 -4.95 -13.33 -1.98
CA LEU A 145 -5.57 -14.36 -2.82
C LEU A 145 -4.79 -15.69 -2.82
N PHE A 146 -3.50 -15.70 -2.51
CA PHE A 146 -2.72 -16.93 -2.39
C PHE A 146 -2.77 -17.54 -0.99
N ALA A 147 -3.04 -16.74 0.04
CA ALA A 147 -3.12 -17.18 1.42
C ALA A 147 -4.38 -18.03 1.68
N LYS A 148 -4.27 -19.07 2.50
CA LYS A 148 -5.42 -19.85 3.01
C LYS A 148 -5.79 -19.48 4.45
N SER A 149 -4.84 -18.90 5.19
CA SER A 149 -5.02 -18.41 6.56
C SER A 149 -4.32 -17.07 6.76
N ILE A 150 -4.69 -16.35 7.82
CA ILE A 150 -4.04 -15.08 8.20
C ILE A 150 -2.53 -15.29 8.38
N MET A 151 -2.15 -16.39 9.03
CA MET A 151 -0.74 -16.73 9.27
C MET A 151 0.03 -16.93 7.95
N GLU A 152 -0.57 -17.63 6.98
CA GLU A 152 0.05 -17.81 5.67
C GLU A 152 0.15 -16.48 4.92
N GLY A 153 -0.90 -15.64 5.00
CA GLY A 153 -0.91 -14.29 4.41
C GLY A 153 0.19 -13.38 4.97
N SER A 154 0.42 -13.42 6.28
CA SER A 154 1.50 -12.68 6.94
C SER A 154 2.90 -13.11 6.47
N ILE A 155 3.08 -14.35 6.04
CA ILE A 155 4.36 -14.86 5.49
C ILE A 155 4.48 -14.50 4.01
N ILE A 156 3.42 -14.70 3.22
CA ILE A 156 3.40 -14.44 1.76
C ILE A 156 3.70 -12.97 1.45
N ILE A 157 3.28 -12.05 2.31
CA ILE A 157 3.46 -10.60 2.10
C ILE A 157 4.86 -10.09 2.52
N LEU A 158 5.68 -10.89 3.23
CA LEU A 158 7.00 -10.47 3.69
C LEU A 158 7.92 -9.92 2.59
N PRO A 159 8.00 -10.51 1.37
CA PRO A 159 8.81 -9.95 0.30
C PRO A 159 8.38 -8.52 -0.07
N VAL A 160 7.08 -8.22 -0.02
CA VAL A 160 6.57 -6.85 -0.28
C VAL A 160 7.03 -5.89 0.82
N ILE A 161 6.95 -6.33 2.07
CA ILE A 161 7.39 -5.53 3.24
C ILE A 161 8.90 -5.28 3.22
N LEU A 162 9.70 -6.19 2.69
CA LEU A 162 11.16 -6.03 2.65
C LEU A 162 11.63 -5.25 1.41
N ILE A 163 11.11 -5.58 0.23
CA ILE A 163 11.64 -5.04 -1.04
C ILE A 163 11.21 -3.59 -1.27
N PHE A 164 9.95 -3.24 -0.98
CA PHE A 164 9.44 -1.93 -1.35
C PHE A 164 10.01 -0.79 -0.49
N PRO A 165 10.13 -0.89 0.84
CA PRO A 165 10.80 0.13 1.64
C PRO A 165 12.25 0.41 1.24
N LEU A 166 12.98 -0.61 0.77
CA LEU A 166 14.33 -0.46 0.23
C LEU A 166 14.37 0.44 -1.02
N GLY A 167 13.24 0.61 -1.70
CA GLY A 167 13.10 1.59 -2.78
C GLY A 167 13.46 3.02 -2.36
N SER A 168 13.31 3.36 -1.08
CA SER A 168 13.71 4.67 -0.56
C SER A 168 15.22 4.93 -0.69
N TYR A 169 16.02 3.86 -0.74
CA TYR A 169 17.48 3.89 -0.91
C TYR A 169 17.92 3.36 -2.28
N ALA A 170 17.00 3.26 -3.25
CA ALA A 170 17.32 2.71 -4.56
C ALA A 170 18.41 3.50 -5.30
N SER A 171 18.36 4.84 -5.26
CA SER A 171 19.34 5.70 -5.94
C SER A 171 20.75 5.61 -5.32
N PRO A 172 20.95 5.70 -3.98
CA PRO A 172 22.27 5.42 -3.41
C PRO A 172 22.77 4.00 -3.73
N LEU A 173 21.89 2.99 -3.67
CA LEU A 173 22.27 1.60 -3.92
C LEU A 173 22.67 1.35 -5.39
N SER A 174 21.99 1.97 -6.35
CA SER A 174 22.28 1.79 -7.77
C SER A 174 23.63 2.38 -8.17
N THR A 175 24.08 3.46 -7.51
CA THR A 175 25.39 4.06 -7.76
C THR A 175 26.53 3.15 -7.34
N VAL A 176 26.34 2.38 -6.24
CA VAL A 176 27.32 1.41 -5.74
C VAL A 176 27.23 0.10 -6.53
N TYR A 177 26.02 -0.33 -6.88
CA TYR A 177 25.74 -1.59 -7.54
C TYR A 177 24.86 -1.40 -8.78
N PRO A 178 25.47 -1.33 -9.99
CA PRO A 178 24.72 -1.10 -11.24
C PRO A 178 23.62 -2.14 -11.53
N ALA A 179 23.77 -3.37 -11.02
CA ALA A 179 22.76 -4.43 -11.15
C ALA A 179 21.43 -4.08 -10.46
N LEU A 180 21.44 -3.19 -9.47
CA LEU A 180 20.25 -2.78 -8.69
C LEU A 180 19.51 -1.58 -9.32
N LYS A 181 19.93 -1.10 -10.49
CA LYS A 181 19.31 0.03 -11.20
C LYS A 181 17.82 -0.16 -11.50
N PHE A 182 17.36 -1.41 -11.65
CA PHE A 182 15.92 -1.68 -11.84
C PHE A 182 15.07 -1.25 -10.62
N MET A 183 15.64 -1.17 -9.42
CA MET A 183 14.92 -0.75 -8.22
C MET A 183 14.48 0.71 -8.28
N GLU A 184 15.15 1.55 -9.08
CA GLU A 184 14.74 2.95 -9.30
C GLU A 184 13.38 3.04 -10.00
N TRP A 185 12.94 1.99 -10.69
CA TRP A 185 11.66 1.95 -11.40
C TRP A 185 10.50 1.44 -10.53
N LEU A 186 10.76 1.10 -9.27
CA LEU A 186 9.71 0.67 -8.35
C LEU A 186 8.84 1.87 -7.92
N PRO A 187 7.52 1.69 -7.70
CA PRO A 187 6.66 2.75 -7.19
C PRO A 187 7.16 3.41 -5.90
N SER A 188 7.84 2.67 -5.03
CA SER A 188 8.39 3.18 -3.77
C SER A 188 9.60 4.10 -3.95
N SER A 189 10.46 3.84 -4.94
CA SER A 189 11.60 4.71 -5.27
C SER A 189 11.17 5.92 -6.08
N GLN A 190 10.18 5.75 -6.98
CA GLN A 190 9.59 6.84 -7.74
C GLN A 190 8.93 7.90 -6.84
N LEU A 191 8.36 7.50 -5.70
CA LEU A 191 7.90 8.47 -4.69
C LEU A 191 9.04 9.35 -4.15
N VAL A 192 10.22 8.78 -3.92
CA VAL A 192 11.38 9.50 -3.41
C VAL A 192 11.97 10.41 -4.48
N LEU A 193 12.12 9.91 -5.71
CA LEU A 193 12.59 10.71 -6.84
C LEU A 193 11.67 11.91 -7.12
N LEU A 194 10.36 11.71 -7.01
CA LEU A 194 9.39 12.80 -7.13
C LEU A 194 9.58 13.85 -6.04
N ALA A 195 9.79 13.42 -4.79
CA ALA A 195 10.02 14.32 -3.67
C ALA A 195 11.33 15.10 -3.80
N GLU A 196 12.41 14.41 -4.21
CA GLU A 196 13.70 15.01 -4.54
C GLU A 196 13.59 16.08 -5.62
N ALA A 197 12.87 15.79 -6.71
CA ALA A 197 12.64 16.75 -7.78
C ALA A 197 11.91 18.00 -7.29
N LEU A 198 10.87 17.83 -6.46
CA LEU A 198 10.04 18.93 -5.98
C LEU A 198 10.75 19.88 -5.01
N GLU A 199 11.83 19.45 -4.34
CA GLU A 199 12.63 20.33 -3.47
C GLU A 199 13.59 21.24 -4.26
N GLY A 200 13.90 20.90 -5.52
CA GLY A 200 14.77 21.66 -6.40
C GLY A 200 14.03 22.43 -7.50
N SER A 201 14.80 22.89 -8.49
CA SER A 201 14.24 23.37 -9.77
C SER A 201 13.86 22.17 -10.63
N TYR A 202 12.58 21.85 -10.73
CA TYR A 202 12.08 20.72 -11.51
C TYR A 202 11.57 21.13 -12.89
N SER A 203 11.76 20.24 -13.86
CA SER A 203 11.07 20.28 -15.14
C SER A 203 9.75 19.50 -15.06
N ALA A 204 8.83 19.74 -15.99
CA ALA A 204 7.57 18.99 -16.06
C ALA A 204 7.81 17.47 -16.17
N THR A 205 8.89 17.07 -16.86
CA THR A 205 9.28 15.67 -17.05
C THR A 205 9.61 14.96 -15.73
N ASP A 206 10.23 15.65 -14.79
CA ASP A 206 10.67 15.11 -13.50
C ASP A 206 9.48 14.78 -12.58
N VAL A 207 8.33 15.41 -12.82
CA VAL A 207 7.07 15.13 -12.13
C VAL A 207 6.25 14.07 -12.87
N ILE A 208 6.20 14.14 -14.20
CA ILE A 208 5.36 13.25 -15.02
C ILE A 208 5.87 11.81 -14.98
N ILE A 209 7.19 11.60 -15.10
CA ILE A 209 7.76 10.24 -15.16
C ILE A 209 7.43 9.42 -13.89
N PRO A 210 7.65 9.93 -12.66
CA PRO A 210 7.29 9.18 -11.47
C PRO A 210 5.80 8.85 -11.37
N ILE A 211 4.93 9.81 -11.66
CA ILE A 211 3.48 9.63 -11.60
C ILE A 211 3.03 8.56 -12.61
N VAL A 212 3.48 8.67 -13.87
CA VAL A 212 3.14 7.70 -14.91
C VAL A 212 3.67 6.31 -14.54
N THR A 213 4.86 6.21 -13.98
CA THR A 213 5.45 4.93 -13.56
C THR A 213 4.61 4.27 -12.47
N ILE A 214 4.17 5.03 -11.45
CA ILE A 214 3.28 4.52 -10.39
C ILE A 214 1.94 4.06 -10.99
N ILE A 215 1.38 4.82 -11.94
CA ILE A 215 0.12 4.45 -12.62
C ILE A 215 0.27 3.15 -13.41
N VAL A 216 1.34 3.01 -14.20
CA VAL A 216 1.60 1.81 -14.99
C VAL A 216 1.73 0.58 -14.10
N TRP A 217 2.48 0.68 -13.01
CA TRP A 217 2.60 -0.40 -12.02
C TRP A 217 1.28 -0.71 -11.32
N SER A 218 0.49 0.30 -10.99
CA SER A 218 -0.84 0.13 -10.39
C SER A 218 -1.77 -0.64 -11.33
N ILE A 219 -1.83 -0.24 -12.60
CA ILE A 219 -2.64 -0.90 -13.62
C ILE A 219 -2.17 -2.35 -13.80
N PHE A 220 -0.87 -2.57 -13.93
CA PHE A 220 -0.29 -3.89 -14.08
C PHE A 220 -0.63 -4.82 -12.90
N ALA A 221 -0.46 -4.34 -11.67
CA ALA A 221 -0.80 -5.09 -10.47
C ALA A 221 -2.29 -5.44 -10.41
N TRP A 222 -3.18 -4.48 -10.70
CA TRP A 222 -4.63 -4.73 -10.72
C TRP A 222 -5.07 -5.71 -11.82
N ILE A 223 -4.44 -5.66 -13.00
CA ILE A 223 -4.71 -6.63 -14.08
C ILE A 223 -4.35 -8.05 -13.62
N ILE A 224 -3.17 -8.22 -13.01
CA ILE A 224 -2.72 -9.51 -12.48
C ILE A 224 -3.67 -10.00 -11.38
N THR A 225 -4.01 -9.13 -10.43
CA THR A 225 -4.97 -9.44 -9.36
C THR A 225 -6.30 -9.87 -9.94
N ALA A 226 -6.87 -9.13 -10.90
CA ALA A 226 -8.15 -9.47 -11.52
C ALA A 226 -8.12 -10.82 -12.27
N PHE A 227 -7.02 -11.12 -12.97
CA PHE A 227 -6.84 -12.40 -13.65
C PHE A 227 -6.78 -13.57 -12.65
N ILE A 228 -6.00 -13.42 -11.58
CA ILE A 228 -5.84 -14.47 -10.56
C ILE A 228 -7.12 -14.64 -9.75
N TYR A 229 -7.82 -13.55 -9.43
CA TYR A 229 -9.08 -13.54 -8.70
C TYR A 229 -10.13 -14.40 -9.41
N LYS A 230 -10.28 -14.26 -10.73
CA LYS A 230 -11.18 -15.09 -11.54
C LYS A 230 -10.85 -16.58 -11.50
N LYS A 231 -9.56 -16.92 -11.38
CA LYS A 231 -9.11 -18.31 -11.38
C LYS A 231 -9.23 -18.96 -10.00
N ARG A 232 -8.87 -18.23 -8.94
CA ARG A 232 -8.70 -18.75 -7.57
C ARG A 232 -9.94 -18.69 -6.67
N MET A 233 -11.01 -18.03 -7.10
CA MET A 233 -12.28 -18.03 -6.35
C MET A 233 -13.33 -18.98 -6.93
N VAL A 234 -13.05 -19.57 -8.09
CA VAL A 234 -13.89 -20.63 -8.69
C VAL A 234 -13.44 -22.01 -8.22
N ASP A 235 -12.16 -22.15 -7.82
CA ASP A 235 -11.58 -23.31 -7.12
C ASP A 235 -11.91 -23.28 -5.61
#